data_AF-A0A3D1V042-F1
#
_entry.id   AF-A0A3D1V042-F1
#
_cell.length_a   1.000
_cell.length_b   1.000
_cell.length_c   1.000
_cell.angle_alpha   90.00
_cell.angle_beta   90.00
_cell.angle_gamma   90.00
#
_symmetry.space_group_name_H-M   'P 1'
#
loop_
_entity.id
_entity.type
_entity.pdbx_description
1 polymer ?
#
loop_
_entity_poly.entity_id
_entity_poly.type
_entity_poly.pdbx_seq_one_letter_code
_entity_poly.pdbx_strand_id
1 'polypeptide(L)'
;MRVELHLLQNFAPSNLNRDDTGAPKDCDFGGYRRARISSQAIKRAMRREFRRDELVSPDRRGTRTKRLTGALVDRLVTTGKDEAESLAVANAAIGAIGLKHQSTGEAAGDFKTQYLVFLGQQEI
;
A
#
# COMPACT_ATOMS: atom_id res chain seq x y z
N MET A 1 24.12 10.34 12.34
CA MET A 1 23.27 10.44 13.54
C MET A 1 22.30 9.26 13.55
N ARG A 2 22.08 8.59 14.68
CA ARG A 2 21.06 7.53 14.85
C ARG A 2 20.04 8.03 15.88
N VAL A 3 18.76 7.76 15.65
CA VAL A 3 17.67 8.08 16.58
C VAL A 3 16.98 6.77 16.93
N GLU A 4 16.92 6.46 18.22
CA GLU A 4 16.31 5.24 18.75
C GLU A 4 15.09 5.61 19.60
N LEU A 5 13.98 4.90 19.38
CA LEU A 5 12.70 5.15 20.04
C LEU A 5 12.22 3.87 20.72
N HIS A 6 12.00 3.94 22.02
CA HIS A 6 11.51 2.82 22.85
C HIS A 6 10.19 3.21 23.48
N LEU A 7 9.20 2.31 23.42
CA LEU A 7 7.86 2.54 23.95
C LEU A 7 7.40 1.31 24.73
N LEU A 8 6.91 1.53 25.94
CA LEU A 8 6.10 0.58 26.69
C LEU A 8 4.66 1.07 26.66
N GLN A 9 3.77 0.31 26.05
CA GLN A 9 2.36 0.66 25.90
C GLN A 9 1.48 -0.49 26.34
N ASN A 10 0.59 -0.21 27.29
CA ASN A 10 -0.46 -1.13 27.70
C ASN A 10 -1.68 -0.95 26.79
N PHE A 11 -2.42 -2.04 26.58
CA PHE A 11 -3.66 -2.05 25.83
C PHE A 11 -4.76 -2.69 26.67
N ALA A 12 -5.99 -2.17 26.56
CA ALA A 12 -7.16 -2.87 27.08
C ALA A 12 -7.33 -4.23 26.38
N PRO A 13 -8.05 -5.19 26.98
CA PRO A 13 -8.30 -6.50 26.37
C PRO A 13 -8.83 -6.36 24.94
N SER A 14 -8.01 -6.71 23.95
CA SER A 14 -8.32 -6.50 22.54
C SER A 14 -7.44 -7.39 21.65
N ASN A 15 -7.96 -7.75 20.46
CA ASN A 15 -7.22 -8.49 19.44
C ASN A 15 -6.68 -7.51 18.38
N LEU A 16 -5.57 -6.83 18.70
CA LEU A 16 -4.97 -5.78 17.86
C LEU A 16 -4.41 -6.29 16.53
N ASN A 17 -3.94 -7.54 16.51
CA ASN A 17 -3.42 -8.18 15.30
C ASN A 17 -3.69 -9.68 15.38
N ARG A 18 -4.48 -10.19 14.42
CA ARG A 18 -4.77 -11.62 14.27
C ARG A 18 -3.99 -12.31 13.16
N ASP A 19 -3.89 -13.63 13.23
CA ASP A 19 -3.44 -14.51 12.15
C ASP A 19 -4.60 -14.90 11.21
N ASP A 20 -4.33 -15.86 10.31
CA ASP A 20 -5.27 -16.30 9.29
C ASP A 20 -6.42 -17.16 9.87
N THR A 21 -6.28 -17.65 11.10
CA THR A 21 -7.33 -18.37 11.85
C THR A 21 -8.19 -17.44 12.72
N GLY A 22 -7.75 -16.20 12.88
CA GLY A 22 -8.42 -15.20 13.72
C GLY A 22 -7.86 -15.09 15.14
N ALA A 23 -6.94 -15.99 15.53
CA ALA A 23 -6.25 -15.93 16.82
C ALA A 23 -5.29 -14.72 16.89
N PRO A 24 -5.06 -14.10 18.07
CA PRO A 24 -4.04 -13.09 18.23
C PRO A 24 -2.66 -13.61 17.80
N LYS A 25 -1.90 -12.80 17.06
CA LYS A 25 -0.52 -13.16 16.74
C LYS A 25 0.31 -13.21 18.00
N ASP A 26 1.24 -14.15 18.06
CA ASP A 26 2.14 -14.34 19.18
C ASP A 26 3.56 -14.73 18.74
N CYS A 27 4.45 -14.82 19.72
CA CYS A 27 5.76 -15.43 19.62
C CYS A 27 6.23 -15.94 21.00
N ASP A 28 7.23 -16.82 21.01
CA ASP A 28 7.92 -17.20 22.23
C ASP A 28 9.06 -16.23 22.53
N PHE A 29 9.12 -15.73 23.76
CA PHE A 29 10.20 -14.86 24.21
C PHE A 29 10.50 -15.06 25.70
N GLY A 30 11.73 -15.47 25.99
CA GLY A 30 12.19 -15.79 27.34
C GLY A 30 11.49 -17.01 27.95
N GLY A 31 11.13 -18.01 27.13
CA GLY A 31 10.46 -19.25 27.59
C GLY A 31 8.94 -19.14 27.76
N TYR A 32 8.34 -17.99 27.46
CA TYR A 32 6.89 -17.78 27.56
C TYR A 32 6.32 -17.27 26.23
N ARG A 33 5.10 -17.74 25.91
CA ARG A 33 4.30 -17.22 24.81
C ARG A 33 3.81 -15.81 25.13
N ARG A 34 3.99 -14.88 24.19
CA ARG A 34 3.56 -13.48 24.31
C ARG A 34 2.77 -13.06 23.08
N ALA A 35 1.70 -12.29 23.28
CA ALA A 35 1.04 -11.61 22.17
C ALA A 35 2.02 -10.65 21.48
N ARG A 36 1.95 -10.56 20.16
CA ARG A 36 2.74 -9.61 19.38
C ARG A 36 1.87 -8.85 18.39
N ILE A 37 2.28 -7.62 18.11
CA ILE A 37 1.76 -6.84 16.99
C ILE A 37 2.83 -6.88 15.92
N SER A 38 2.46 -7.33 14.71
CA SER A 38 3.45 -7.42 13.64
C SER A 38 3.94 -6.03 13.21
N SER A 39 5.22 -5.91 12.87
CA SER A 39 5.81 -4.62 12.49
C SER A 39 5.09 -3.98 11.29
N GLN A 40 4.59 -4.81 10.36
CA GLN A 40 3.79 -4.34 9.22
C GLN A 40 2.44 -3.74 9.64
N ALA A 41 1.80 -4.23 10.71
CA ALA A 41 0.54 -3.69 11.21
C ALA A 41 0.77 -2.28 11.79
N ILE A 42 1.78 -2.11 12.65
CA ILE A 42 2.16 -0.82 13.22
C ILE A 42 2.57 0.17 12.11
N LYS A 43 3.48 -0.23 11.21
CA LYS A 43 3.92 0.62 10.08
C LYS A 43 2.78 1.02 9.15
N ARG A 44 1.73 0.19 9.02
CA ARG A 44 0.55 0.54 8.22
C ARG A 44 -0.35 1.52 8.96
N ALA A 45 -0.55 1.34 10.26
CA ALA A 45 -1.30 2.27 11.09
C ALA A 45 -0.65 3.66 11.06
N MET A 46 0.66 3.74 11.30
CA MET A 46 1.44 4.99 11.22
C MET A 46 1.31 5.68 9.85
N ARG A 47 1.47 4.94 8.74
CA ARG A 47 1.33 5.52 7.39
C ARG A 47 -0.08 6.05 7.10
N ARG A 48 -1.11 5.44 7.67
CA ARG A 48 -2.49 5.92 7.56
C ARG A 48 -2.70 7.18 8.39
N GLU A 49 -2.16 7.20 9.60
CA GLU A 49 -2.18 8.35 10.49
C GLU A 49 -1.52 9.57 9.86
N PHE A 50 -0.30 9.42 9.34
CA PHE A 50 0.44 10.50 8.69
C PHE A 50 -0.30 11.08 7.48
N ARG A 51 -1.13 10.26 6.83
CA ARG A 51 -1.97 10.72 5.72
C ARG A 51 -3.21 11.45 6.22
N ARG A 52 -3.87 10.93 7.26
CA ARG A 52 -5.09 11.49 7.84
C ARG A 52 -4.83 12.84 8.48
N ASP A 53 -3.74 12.96 9.23
CA ASP A 53 -3.38 14.15 9.99
C ASP A 53 -2.42 15.08 9.21
N GLU A 54 -2.24 14.79 7.92
CA GLU A 54 -1.42 15.57 6.98
C GLU A 54 0.04 15.84 7.40
N LEU A 55 0.60 15.00 8.28
CA LEU A 55 1.96 15.14 8.83
C LEU A 55 3.07 14.98 7.78
N VAL A 56 2.75 14.44 6.60
CA VAL A 56 3.65 14.34 5.44
C VAL A 56 2.93 14.92 4.23
N SER A 57 3.57 15.78 3.45
CA SER A 57 2.97 16.40 2.26
C SER A 57 2.57 15.36 1.20
N PRO A 58 1.48 15.56 0.43
CA PRO A 58 0.98 14.56 -0.54
C PRO A 58 2.01 14.05 -1.55
N ASP A 59 2.89 14.92 -2.04
CA ASP A 59 3.97 14.63 -2.98
C ASP A 59 5.02 13.66 -2.41
N ARG A 60 5.20 13.65 -1.08
CA ARG A 60 6.13 12.77 -0.36
C ARG A 60 5.48 11.48 0.15
N ARG A 61 4.22 11.21 -0.20
CA ARG A 61 3.50 10.00 0.18
C ARG A 61 3.67 8.92 -0.90
N GLY A 62 3.96 7.70 -0.45
CA GLY A 62 3.97 6.53 -1.32
C GLY A 62 2.61 5.81 -1.36
N THR A 63 2.28 5.27 -2.52
CA THR A 63 1.09 4.45 -2.79
C THR A 63 1.51 3.01 -3.07
N ARG A 64 0.94 2.06 -2.30
CA ARG A 64 1.14 0.63 -2.50
C ARG A 64 -0.06 0.05 -3.25
N THR A 65 0.10 -0.32 -4.52
CA THR A 65 -1.03 -0.76 -5.35
C THR A 65 -0.62 -1.81 -6.38
N LYS A 66 -1.58 -2.66 -6.79
CA LYS A 66 -1.49 -3.45 -8.02
C LYS A 66 -2.26 -2.78 -9.17
N ARG A 67 -3.13 -1.83 -8.88
CA ARG A 67 -3.98 -1.14 -9.86
C ARG A 67 -3.28 0.11 -10.37
N LEU A 68 -2.05 -0.04 -10.87
CA LEU A 68 -1.28 1.09 -11.39
C LEU A 68 -1.90 1.62 -12.69
N THR A 69 -2.37 0.73 -13.57
CA THR A 69 -3.04 1.10 -14.83
C THR A 69 -4.21 2.05 -14.56
N GLY A 70 -5.17 1.65 -13.70
CA GLY A 70 -6.30 2.51 -13.35
C GLY A 70 -5.86 3.86 -12.78
N ALA A 71 -4.86 3.89 -11.90
CA ALA A 71 -4.35 5.15 -11.34
C ALA A 71 -3.74 6.09 -12.40
N LEU A 72 -3.10 5.55 -13.44
CA LEU A 72 -2.57 6.33 -14.56
C LEU A 72 -3.70 6.85 -15.46
N VAL A 73 -4.68 5.98 -15.77
CA VAL A 73 -5.86 6.35 -16.57
C VAL A 73 -6.64 7.48 -15.89
N ASP A 74 -6.94 7.33 -14.59
CA ASP A 74 -7.65 8.35 -13.81
C ASP A 74 -6.95 9.71 -13.89
N ARG A 75 -5.62 9.72 -13.83
CA ARG A 75 -4.82 10.96 -13.95
C ARG A 75 -4.90 11.56 -15.35
N LEU A 76 -4.72 10.76 -16.40
CA LEU A 76 -4.78 11.24 -17.78
C LEU A 76 -6.17 11.79 -18.11
N VAL A 77 -7.24 11.09 -17.71
CA VAL A 77 -8.62 11.54 -17.88
C VAL A 77 -8.89 12.84 -17.12
N THR A 78 -8.36 12.98 -15.89
CA THR A 78 -8.46 14.24 -15.12
C THR A 78 -7.78 15.41 -15.84
N THR A 79 -6.76 15.15 -16.66
CA THR A 79 -6.11 16.16 -17.51
C THR A 79 -6.83 16.40 -18.85
N GLY A 80 -8.00 15.78 -19.06
CA GLY A 80 -8.83 15.96 -20.27
C GLY A 80 -8.50 15.02 -21.42
N LYS A 81 -7.80 13.91 -21.17
CA LYS A 81 -7.53 12.87 -22.19
C LYS A 81 -8.71 11.91 -22.30
N ASP A 82 -8.86 11.32 -23.49
CA ASP A 82 -9.84 10.25 -23.72
C ASP A 82 -9.49 9.00 -22.90
N GLU A 83 -10.49 8.30 -22.39
CA GLU A 83 -10.29 7.14 -21.51
C GLU A 83 -9.67 5.96 -22.27
N ALA A 84 -10.11 5.68 -23.50
CA ALA A 84 -9.61 4.55 -24.28
C ALA A 84 -8.16 4.78 -24.71
N GLU A 85 -7.83 6.00 -25.14
CA GLU A 85 -6.45 6.39 -25.43
C GLU A 85 -5.58 6.30 -24.16
N SER A 86 -6.07 6.81 -23.03
CA SER A 86 -5.36 6.76 -21.76
C SER A 86 -5.05 5.33 -21.31
N LEU A 87 -6.00 4.41 -21.49
CA LEU A 87 -5.81 2.99 -21.18
C LEU A 87 -4.73 2.35 -22.04
N ALA A 88 -4.75 2.61 -23.36
CA ALA A 88 -3.73 2.10 -24.28
C ALA A 88 -2.34 2.61 -23.90
N VAL A 89 -2.20 3.91 -23.63
CA VAL A 89 -0.94 4.54 -23.21
C VAL A 89 -0.46 4.00 -21.86
N ALA A 90 -1.35 3.86 -20.87
CA ALA A 90 -1.00 3.33 -19.54
C ALA A 90 -0.50 1.89 -19.62
N ASN A 91 -1.16 1.02 -20.39
CA ASN A 91 -0.73 -0.36 -20.58
C ASN A 91 0.62 -0.44 -21.31
N ALA A 92 0.82 0.39 -22.34
CA ALA A 92 2.10 0.48 -23.05
C ALA A 92 3.23 0.94 -22.13
N ALA A 93 3.00 1.98 -21.31
CA ALA A 93 3.98 2.50 -20.37
C ALA A 93 4.37 1.46 -19.30
N ILE A 94 3.39 0.76 -18.72
CA ILE A 94 3.62 -0.30 -17.74
C ILE A 94 4.41 -1.46 -18.36
N GLY A 95 4.10 -1.82 -19.60
CA GLY A 95 4.85 -2.83 -20.36
C GLY A 95 6.30 -2.40 -20.63
N ALA A 96 6.51 -1.13 -21.00
CA ALA A 96 7.83 -0.59 -21.31
C ALA A 96 8.79 -0.60 -20.10
N ILE A 97 8.28 -0.42 -18.89
CA ILE A 97 9.07 -0.52 -17.64
C ILE A 97 9.25 -1.98 -17.15
N GLY A 98 8.84 -2.96 -17.95
CA GLY A 98 9.02 -4.39 -17.66
C GLY A 98 8.02 -4.96 -16.65
N LEU A 99 6.95 -4.23 -16.31
CA LEU A 99 5.91 -4.75 -15.42
C LEU A 99 4.86 -5.52 -16.21
N LYS A 100 4.75 -6.82 -15.92
CA LYS A 100 3.64 -7.63 -16.42
C LYS A 100 2.34 -7.17 -15.75
N HIS A 101 1.27 -7.08 -16.54
CA HIS A 101 -0.07 -6.81 -16.06
C HIS A 101 -1.05 -7.83 -16.63
N GLN A 102 -2.13 -8.06 -15.89
CA GLN A 102 -3.22 -8.98 -16.23
C GLN A 102 -4.53 -8.22 -16.04
N SER A 103 -5.51 -8.50 -16.88
CA SER A 103 -6.85 -7.97 -16.71
C SER A 103 -7.85 -9.09 -16.41
N THR A 104 -8.86 -8.77 -15.61
CA THR A 104 -10.03 -9.62 -15.38
C THR A 104 -11.28 -9.11 -16.09
N GLY A 105 -11.16 -8.04 -16.88
CA GLY A 105 -12.24 -7.36 -17.60
C GLY A 105 -11.69 -6.33 -18.59
N GLU A 106 -12.54 -5.46 -19.10
CA GLU A 106 -12.15 -4.45 -20.09
C GLU A 106 -11.98 -3.05 -19.48
N ALA A 107 -12.52 -2.82 -18.28
CA ALA A 107 -12.41 -1.52 -17.62
C ALA A 107 -10.99 -1.28 -17.10
N ALA A 108 -10.54 -0.02 -17.10
CA ALA A 108 -9.20 0.37 -16.63
C ALA A 108 -8.89 -0.12 -15.19
N GLY A 109 -9.92 -0.17 -14.33
CA GLY A 109 -9.81 -0.65 -12.95
C GLY A 109 -9.54 -2.15 -12.80
N ASP A 110 -9.79 -2.95 -13.84
CA ASP A 110 -9.62 -4.41 -13.84
C ASP A 110 -8.18 -4.84 -14.12
N PHE A 111 -7.40 -3.95 -14.73
CA PHE A 111 -5.99 -4.17 -14.98
C PHE A 111 -5.17 -4.10 -13.69
N LYS A 112 -4.42 -5.17 -13.42
CA LYS A 112 -3.55 -5.31 -12.26
C LYS A 112 -2.15 -5.71 -12.69
N THR A 113 -1.14 -5.03 -12.16
CA THR A 113 0.24 -5.48 -12.23
C THR A 113 0.39 -6.81 -11.50
N GLN A 114 1.24 -7.70 -12.03
CA GLN A 114 1.54 -8.99 -11.42
C GLN A 114 2.09 -8.79 -10.00
N TYR A 115 2.98 -7.80 -9.86
CA TYR A 115 3.64 -7.43 -8.61
C TYR A 115 2.97 -6.24 -7.94
N LEU A 116 3.03 -6.22 -6.62
CA LEU A 116 2.57 -5.07 -5.83
C LEU A 116 3.68 -4.02 -5.80
N VAL A 117 3.42 -2.86 -6.40
CA VAL A 117 4.40 -1.76 -6.47
C VAL A 117 4.20 -0.77 -5.33
N PHE A 118 5.26 -0.05 -4.99
CA PHE A 118 5.23 1.07 -4.05
C PHE A 118 5.89 2.27 -4.72
N LEU A 119 5.09 3.27 -5.08
CA LEU A 119 5.50 4.42 -5.89
C LEU A 119 5.10 5.72 -5.18
N GLY A 120 5.96 6.73 -5.24
CA GLY A 120 5.65 8.11 -4.86
C GLY A 120 4.65 8.74 -5.82
N GLN A 121 3.98 9.82 -5.40
CA GLN A 121 2.97 10.46 -6.26
C GLN A 121 3.55 11.12 -7.51
N GLN A 122 4.85 11.43 -7.54
CA GLN A 122 5.54 11.96 -8.72
C GLN A 122 5.99 10.86 -9.70
N GLU A 123 6.00 9.59 -9.26
CA GLU A 123 6.40 8.44 -10.09
C GLU A 123 5.20 7.79 -10.81
N ILE A 124 3.99 8.04 -10.29
CA ILE A 124 2.70 7.80 -10.97
C ILE A 124 2.37 9.08 -11.72
#